data_AF-A0A953W9W2-F1
#
_entry.id   AF-A0A953W9W2-F1
#
_cell.length_a   1.000
_cell.length_b   1.000
_cell.length_c   1.000
_cell.angle_alpha   90.00
_cell.angle_beta   90.00
_cell.angle_gamma   90.00
#
_symmetry.space_group_name_H-M   'P 1'
#
loop_
_entity.id
_entity.type
_entity.pdbx_description
1 polymer ?
#
loop_
_entity_poly.entity_id
_entity_poly.type
_entity_poly.pdbx_seq_one_letter_code
_entity_poly.pdbx_strand_id
1 'polypeptide(L)'
;MHRALSSAITLVIAMTAAPPAFAADAAGQVSLCAAALDAEGLAPQADYRAKFVKSKGASTQRVVLRLIPVADGAALDAECTIKRGEVLTATIKS
;
A
#
# COMPACT_ATOMS: atom_id res chain seq x y z
N MET A 1 -20.39 -55.66 -3.39
CA MET A 1 -20.04 -55.31 -4.79
C MET A 1 -20.64 -53.94 -5.10
N HIS A 2 -19.87 -52.85 -5.01
CA HIS A 2 -20.28 -51.56 -5.57
C HIS A 2 -19.08 -50.91 -6.25
N ARG A 3 -19.34 -50.48 -7.49
CA ARG A 3 -18.41 -50.12 -8.55
C ARG A 3 -17.51 -48.95 -8.17
N ALA A 4 -16.23 -49.09 -8.53
CA ALA A 4 -15.29 -48.01 -8.69
C ALA A 4 -15.79 -47.02 -9.76
N LEU A 5 -15.90 -45.74 -9.42
CA LEU A 5 -15.96 -44.66 -10.39
C LEU A 5 -14.61 -43.95 -10.37
N SER A 6 -13.82 -44.23 -11.40
CA SER A 6 -12.63 -43.47 -11.77
C SER A 6 -13.07 -42.09 -12.28
N SER A 7 -12.85 -41.04 -11.49
CA SER A 7 -12.86 -39.66 -11.98
C SER A 7 -11.44 -39.11 -11.86
N ALA A 8 -10.67 -39.29 -12.94
CA ALA A 8 -9.58 -38.39 -13.26
C ALA A 8 -10.20 -37.09 -13.78
N ILE A 9 -9.78 -35.93 -13.27
CA ILE A 9 -9.78 -34.63 -13.98
C ILE A 9 -8.93 -33.62 -13.19
N THR A 10 -7.75 -33.39 -13.77
CA THR A 10 -7.10 -32.09 -13.97
C THR A 10 -6.80 -31.22 -12.76
N LEU A 11 -5.59 -31.40 -12.24
CA LEU A 11 -4.84 -30.45 -11.44
C LEU A 11 -4.59 -29.16 -12.26
N VAL A 12 -5.43 -28.13 -12.08
CA VAL A 12 -5.12 -26.77 -12.54
C VAL A 12 -4.23 -26.13 -11.48
N ILE A 13 -2.92 -26.27 -11.63
CA ILE A 13 -1.96 -25.39 -10.96
C ILE A 13 -2.13 -24.03 -11.63
N ALA A 14 -3.04 -23.21 -11.08
CA ALA A 14 -3.04 -21.78 -11.36
C ALA A 14 -1.73 -21.24 -10.78
N MET A 15 -0.70 -21.18 -11.62
CA MET A 15 0.48 -20.37 -11.38
C MET A 15 0.00 -18.92 -11.34
N THR A 16 -0.43 -18.48 -10.15
CA THR A 16 -0.54 -17.06 -9.86
C THR A 16 0.88 -16.53 -9.91
N ALA A 17 1.26 -16.02 -11.08
CA ALA A 17 2.41 -15.17 -11.26
C ALA A 17 2.24 -14.00 -10.29
N ALA A 18 2.82 -14.13 -9.09
CA ALA A 18 3.00 -13.00 -8.20
C ALA A 18 3.86 -11.99 -8.97
N PRO A 19 3.37 -10.77 -9.24
CA PRO A 19 4.18 -9.78 -9.91
C PRO A 19 5.46 -9.53 -9.10
N PRO A 20 6.60 -9.29 -9.75
CA PRO A 20 7.86 -9.06 -9.04
C PRO A 20 7.71 -7.86 -8.10
N ALA A 21 7.84 -8.13 -6.80
CA ALA A 21 7.51 -7.25 -5.69
C ALA A 21 8.46 -6.03 -5.50
N PHE A 22 9.18 -5.60 -6.54
CA PHE A 22 10.30 -4.66 -6.40
C PHE A 22 10.21 -3.40 -7.27
N ALA A 23 9.20 -3.28 -8.15
CA ALA A 23 8.91 -2.04 -8.88
C ALA A 23 7.60 -1.35 -8.44
N ALA A 24 6.81 -2.02 -7.59
CA ALA A 24 5.57 -1.50 -7.00
C ALA A 24 5.81 -0.67 -5.71
N ASP A 25 7.06 -0.50 -5.29
CA ASP A 25 7.40 -0.05 -3.93
C ASP A 25 6.88 1.37 -3.64
N ALA A 26 7.12 2.35 -4.52
CA ALA A 26 6.70 3.73 -4.26
C ALA A 26 5.17 3.91 -4.38
N ALA A 27 4.54 3.38 -5.43
CA ALA A 27 3.08 3.52 -5.62
C ALA A 27 2.30 2.74 -4.54
N GLY A 28 2.77 1.54 -4.19
CA GLY A 28 2.21 0.74 -3.10
C GLY A 28 2.38 1.43 -1.74
N GLN A 29 3.56 1.99 -1.46
CA GLN A 29 3.82 2.76 -0.24
C GLN A 29 2.95 4.01 -0.14
N VAL A 30 2.78 4.75 -1.24
CA VAL A 30 1.87 5.91 -1.28
C VAL A 30 0.45 5.46 -0.95
N SER A 31 -0.03 4.37 -1.57
CA SER A 31 -1.37 3.85 -1.34
C SER A 31 -1.57 3.40 0.11
N LEU A 32 -0.61 2.68 0.68
CA LEU A 32 -0.67 2.21 2.08
C LEU A 32 -0.69 3.38 3.06
N CYS A 33 0.22 4.34 2.87
CA CYS A 33 0.32 5.51 3.74
C CYS A 33 -0.89 6.43 3.61
N ALA A 34 -1.38 6.68 2.40
CA ALA A 34 -2.59 7.46 2.18
C ALA A 34 -3.83 6.78 2.77
N ALA A 35 -3.92 5.45 2.75
CA ALA A 35 -5.03 4.73 3.36
C ALA A 35 -4.98 4.81 4.90
N ALA A 36 -3.79 4.77 5.49
CA ALA A 36 -3.62 4.92 6.93
C ALA A 36 -3.99 6.33 7.41
N LEU A 37 -3.57 7.38 6.69
CA LEU A 37 -3.94 8.77 7.01
C LEU A 37 -5.45 9.01 6.99
N ASP A 38 -6.14 8.38 6.03
CA ASP A 38 -7.60 8.44 5.90
C ASP A 38 -8.31 7.67 7.02
N ALA A 39 -7.85 6.46 7.32
CA ALA A 39 -8.39 5.63 8.40
C ALA A 39 -8.19 6.25 9.79
N GLU A 40 -7.09 7.00 10.00
CA GLU A 40 -6.84 7.75 11.23
C GLU A 40 -7.57 9.10 11.27
N GLY A 41 -8.26 9.49 10.18
CA GLY A 41 -8.95 10.78 10.07
C GLY A 41 -8.02 11.99 10.03
N LEU A 42 -6.73 11.78 9.75
CA LEU A 42 -5.71 12.83 9.69
C LEU A 42 -5.78 13.61 8.38
N ALA A 43 -6.04 12.91 7.28
CA ALA A 43 -6.25 13.51 5.98
C ALA A 43 -7.18 12.59 5.18
N PRO A 44 -8.34 13.08 4.67
CA PRO A 44 -9.22 12.30 3.79
C PRO A 44 -8.72 12.23 2.35
N GLN A 45 -8.64 11.04 1.74
CA GLN A 45 -8.06 10.88 0.39
C GLN A 45 -8.75 11.72 -0.70
N ALA A 46 -10.01 12.08 -0.50
CA ALA A 46 -10.76 12.93 -1.42
C ALA A 46 -10.24 14.38 -1.46
N ASP A 47 -9.60 14.85 -0.38
CA ASP A 47 -9.23 16.25 -0.20
C ASP A 47 -7.80 16.56 -0.63
N TYR A 48 -6.98 15.54 -0.93
CA TYR A 48 -5.59 15.72 -1.36
C TYR A 48 -5.13 14.71 -2.42
N ARG A 49 -4.12 15.13 -3.18
CA ARG A 49 -3.27 14.26 -3.98
C ARG A 49 -2.00 13.96 -3.21
N ALA A 50 -1.74 12.68 -2.95
CA ALA A 50 -0.49 12.24 -2.32
C ALA A 50 0.61 12.05 -3.36
N LYS A 51 1.76 12.70 -3.15
CA LYS A 51 2.95 12.56 -3.98
C LYS A 51 4.08 11.95 -3.16
N PHE A 52 4.70 10.89 -3.66
CA PHE A 52 5.90 10.33 -3.04
C PHE A 52 7.05 11.36 -3.04
N VAL A 53 7.66 11.57 -1.87
CA VAL A 53 8.83 12.44 -1.72
C VAL A 53 10.10 11.60 -1.58
N LYS A 54 10.11 10.70 -0.59
CA LYS A 54 11.25 9.83 -0.30
C LYS A 54 10.84 8.66 0.57
N SER A 55 11.62 7.59 0.53
CA SER A 55 11.57 6.53 1.54
C SER A 55 12.99 6.26 2.06
N LYS A 56 13.09 5.83 3.33
CA LYS A 56 14.35 5.47 3.97
C LYS A 56 14.18 4.26 4.88
N GLY A 57 15.16 3.36 4.86
CA GLY A 57 15.18 2.16 5.70
C GLY A 57 14.94 0.90 4.88
N ALA A 58 15.41 -0.23 5.41
CA ALA A 58 15.32 -1.53 4.72
C ALA A 58 14.14 -2.36 5.26
N SER A 59 14.27 -2.89 6.48
CA SER A 59 13.24 -3.74 7.09
C SER A 59 12.04 -2.96 7.62
N THR A 60 12.31 -1.73 8.10
CA THR A 60 11.30 -0.74 8.46
C THR A 60 11.55 0.49 7.59
N GLN A 61 10.61 0.80 6.72
CA GLN A 61 10.68 1.90 5.78
C GLN A 61 9.93 3.11 6.35
N ARG A 62 10.59 4.27 6.42
CA ARG A 62 9.91 5.56 6.64
C ARG A 62 9.65 6.18 5.29
N VAL A 63 8.38 6.38 4.96
CA VAL A 63 7.90 6.96 3.71
C VAL A 63 7.41 8.36 3.98
N VAL A 64 7.90 9.33 3.22
CA VAL A 64 7.44 10.72 3.27
C VAL A 64 6.64 11.01 2.01
N LEU A 65 5.42 11.49 2.19
CA LEU A 65 4.51 11.92 1.15
C LEU A 65 4.29 13.43 1.26
N ARG A 66 4.12 14.11 0.13
CA ARG A 66 3.60 15.46 0.05
C ARG A 66 2.10 15.35 -0.23
N LEU A 67 1.27 15.86 0.66
CA LEU A 67 -0.16 16.00 0.48
C LEU A 67 -0.44 17.35 -0.16
N ILE A 68 -0.95 17.34 -1.39
CA ILE A 68 -1.30 18.54 -2.14
C ILE A 68 -2.83 18.65 -2.11
N PRO A 69 -3.42 19.67 -1.45
CA PRO A 69 -4.86 19.78 -1.37
C PRO A 69 -5.50 19.94 -2.77
N VAL A 70 -6.69 19.39 -2.95
CA VAL A 70 -7.46 19.49 -4.20
C VAL A 70 -8.09 20.89 -4.34
N ALA A 71 -8.44 21.52 -3.23
CA ALA A 71 -8.83 22.92 -3.14
C ALA A 71 -7.62 23.82 -2.81
N ASP A 72 -7.79 25.13 -2.90
CA ASP A 72 -6.77 26.10 -2.48
C ASP A 72 -6.32 25.82 -1.03
N GLY A 73 -5.01 25.67 -0.85
CA GLY A 73 -4.43 25.35 0.45
C GLY A 73 -2.92 25.10 0.37
N ALA A 74 -2.27 25.11 1.54
CA ALA A 74 -0.85 24.78 1.63
C ALA A 74 -0.66 23.26 1.55
N ALA A 75 0.36 22.85 0.78
CA ALA A 75 0.75 21.45 0.76
C ALA A 75 1.46 21.09 2.08
N LEU A 76 1.12 19.93 2.63
CA LEU A 76 1.68 19.40 3.88
C LEU A 76 2.53 18.18 3.57
N ASP A 77 3.49 17.85 4.43
CA ASP A 77 4.18 16.56 4.35
C ASP A 77 3.53 15.58 5.33
N ALA A 78 3.52 14.31 4.99
CA ALA A 78 3.10 13.22 5.86
C ALA A 78 4.19 12.17 5.91
N GLU A 79 4.38 11.54 7.07
CA GLU A 79 5.34 10.48 7.27
C GLU A 79 4.63 9.22 7.74
N CYS A 80 4.89 8.10 7.07
CA CYS A 80 4.41 6.79 7.47
C CYS A 80 5.59 5.86 7.76
N THR A 81 5.48 5.05 8.82
CA THR A 81 6.40 3.95 9.08
C THR A 81 5.77 2.66 8.61
N ILE A 82 6.41 1.98 7.66
CA ILE A 82 5.93 0.74 7.05
C ILE A 82 6.89 -0.39 7.40
N LYS A 83 6.36 -1.53 7.84
CA LYS A 83 7.15 -2.74 8.11
C LYS A 83 6.42 -3.94 7.53
N ARG A 84 7.09 -4.70 6.66
CA ARG A 84 6.52 -5.89 5.99
C ARG A 84 5.16 -5.62 5.30
N GLY A 85 5.00 -4.43 4.70
CA GLY A 85 3.78 -4.04 4.01
C GLY A 85 2.65 -3.49 4.89
N GLU A 86 2.88 -3.35 6.20
CA GLU A 86 1.90 -2.82 7.15
C GLU A 86 2.32 -1.44 7.65
N VAL A 87 1.38 -0.50 7.77
CA VAL A 87 1.63 0.83 8.34
C VAL A 87 1.58 0.74 9.87
N LEU A 88 2.70 1.04 10.51
CA LEU A 88 2.82 1.06 11.97
C LEU A 88 2.44 2.42 12.56
N THR A 89 2.72 3.51 11.83
CA THR A 89 2.43 4.88 12.24
C THR A 89 2.15 5.72 11.01
N ALA A 90 1.16 6.62 11.06
CA ALA A 90 0.99 7.70 10.11
C ALA A 90 0.99 9.06 10.86
N THR A 91 1.56 10.10 10.27
CA THR A 91 1.62 11.42 10.94
C THR A 91 1.76 12.54 9.92
N ILE A 92 1.07 13.66 10.14
CA ILE A 92 1.26 14.90 9.38
C ILE A 92 2.45 15.68 9.97
N LYS A 93 3.32 16.19 9.09
CA LYS A 93 4.43 17.09 9.43
C LYS A 93 4.12 18.48 8.89
N SER A 94 3.97 19.43 9.80
CA SER A 94 3.79 20.87 9.53
C SER A 94 5.12 21.56 9.26
#